data_AF-A0A2N1TQ41-F1
#
_entry.id   AF-A0A2N1TQ41-F1
#
_cell.length_a   1.000
_cell.length_b   1.000
_cell.length_c   1.000
_cell.angle_alpha   90.00
_cell.angle_beta   90.00
_cell.angle_gamma   90.00
#
_symmetry.space_group_name_H-M   'P 1'
#
loop_
_entity.id
_entity.type
_entity.pdbx_description
1 polymer ?
#
loop_
_entity_poly.entity_id
_entity_poly.type
_entity_poly.pdbx_seq_one_letter_code
_entity_poly.pdbx_strand_id
1 'polypeptide(L)'
;MKNTKIKFIQGGIIFSTLLLLFPIQDTSSSIVFGPVPAKNLYNVTMKKDKTGTNRYLVSDLTYEKDRITEKVDNVLSFNKPAGRLLQDDTARYKIRYADYISVKNKGELGGGCAQFFRESHRVELETTSDLWLGRCGDLDSFTIEFRFQSRALVDGSVIFSRIGHFTGGRQGVEILVRNGRVVCQFHDMFEAPDGSRKTISLLKGKQVQRDKWYHFSVSYDRISGRLAKFLNGEEEEVRYITLDGTPCNGPYTAVFGERNDDGGHTCLDSPVAVLGRSFIGLIDEFRITYTHIDDLAYRTAIALQNYKNLGVIGRLPYNTEGMITSPVYRFDNTGTGVQLFSWDSLLPEKTFIWFEFRLSDDLFYESDLKPRWYRVTRDQRNMYLMKGEDGQYLRGKFYQWRAHLIVSPDGTASPELMNVRMDIKLDMPPTIPQLLQVVETRDRSIKIKWKKNTDFDLAGYRIYYGVREGQYDGIISTIKGKEINNSLSGSNFIEIEIDNDIIDENKNGDRRRLLTYPVIRNSVLYFFAVSAYDSYKAGTPHNHESGLSLPVSARPFAGSEIK
;
A
#
# COMPACT_ATOMS: atom_id res chain seq x y z
N MET A 1 13.34 40.10 -63.27
CA MET A 1 13.84 41.36 -62.69
C MET A 1 14.44 41.05 -61.32
N LYS A 2 15.76 41.28 -61.18
CA LYS A 2 16.57 41.43 -59.95
C LYS A 2 16.59 40.25 -58.95
N ASN A 3 17.71 39.76 -58.45
CA ASN A 3 19.12 40.09 -58.66
C ASN A 3 19.97 38.89 -58.21
N THR A 4 20.97 38.58 -59.02
CA THR A 4 22.12 37.73 -58.76
C THR A 4 22.97 38.24 -57.59
N LYS A 5 23.55 37.35 -56.77
CA LYS A 5 24.94 37.51 -56.28
C LYS A 5 25.68 36.17 -56.27
N ILE A 6 26.91 36.25 -56.75
CA ILE A 6 27.85 35.20 -57.14
C ILE A 6 28.99 35.13 -56.10
N LYS A 7 29.42 33.88 -55.82
CA LYS A 7 30.75 33.34 -55.39
C LYS A 7 31.52 34.00 -54.25
N PHE A 8 32.10 33.19 -53.35
CA PHE A 8 33.55 32.88 -53.36
C PHE A 8 33.88 31.63 -52.53
N ILE A 9 34.83 30.86 -53.05
CA ILE A 9 35.41 29.62 -52.52
C ILE A 9 36.46 29.98 -51.46
N GLN A 10 36.52 29.26 -50.34
CA GLN A 10 37.77 28.98 -49.64
C GLN A 10 37.74 27.55 -49.09
N GLY A 11 38.65 26.73 -49.63
CA GLY A 11 38.92 25.39 -49.14
C GLY A 11 39.61 25.44 -47.79
N GLY A 12 39.07 24.71 -46.83
CA GLY A 12 39.73 24.36 -45.57
C GLY A 12 39.91 22.86 -45.53
N ILE A 13 41.16 22.41 -45.50
CA ILE A 13 41.56 21.03 -45.25
C ILE A 13 41.09 20.68 -43.83
N ILE A 14 40.10 19.79 -43.70
CA ILE A 14 39.69 19.23 -42.42
C ILE A 14 40.55 18.00 -42.17
N PHE A 15 41.51 18.14 -41.25
CA PHE A 15 42.15 17.01 -40.59
C PHE A 15 41.06 16.21 -39.87
N SER A 16 40.67 15.05 -40.38
CA SER A 16 39.80 14.14 -39.63
C SER A 16 40.64 13.45 -38.55
N THR A 17 40.65 14.00 -37.36
CA THR A 17 41.06 13.27 -36.15
C THR A 17 40.08 12.11 -35.97
N LEU A 18 40.53 10.91 -36.33
CA LEU A 18 39.82 9.67 -36.08
C LEU A 18 39.84 9.40 -34.57
N LEU A 19 38.89 10.01 -33.84
CA LEU A 19 38.57 9.61 -32.48
C LEU A 19 38.04 8.18 -32.56
N LEU A 20 38.84 7.22 -32.09
CA LEU A 20 38.41 5.87 -31.76
C LEU A 20 37.32 5.97 -30.69
N LEU A 21 36.08 6.18 -31.12
CA LEU A 21 34.89 6.02 -30.32
C LEU A 21 34.74 4.52 -30.07
N PHE A 22 35.27 4.05 -28.94
CA PHE A 22 34.82 2.78 -28.38
C PHE A 22 33.31 2.90 -28.17
N PRO A 23 32.52 1.86 -28.52
CA PRO A 23 31.08 1.89 -28.28
C PRO A 23 30.85 2.02 -26.78
N ILE A 24 30.40 3.20 -26.35
CA ILE A 24 29.84 3.38 -25.01
C ILE A 24 28.52 2.61 -25.06
N GLN A 25 28.45 1.46 -24.40
CA GLN A 25 27.18 0.78 -24.18
C GLN A 25 26.28 1.76 -23.41
N ASP A 26 25.14 2.09 -24.01
CA ASP A 26 24.13 2.87 -23.32
C ASP A 26 23.53 1.99 -22.22
N THR A 27 23.97 2.24 -20.99
CA THR A 27 23.53 1.54 -19.78
C THR A 27 22.29 2.18 -19.16
N SER A 28 21.78 3.25 -19.80
CA SER A 28 20.58 3.96 -19.37
C SER A 28 19.35 3.47 -20.12
N SER A 29 18.26 3.25 -19.40
CA SER A 29 16.97 2.91 -20.02
C SER A 29 15.81 3.52 -19.25
N SER A 30 14.73 3.81 -19.97
CA SER A 30 13.49 4.37 -19.41
C SER A 30 12.37 3.34 -19.44
N ILE A 31 11.71 3.17 -18.30
CA ILE A 31 10.59 2.27 -18.08
C ILE A 31 9.34 3.13 -17.84
N VAL A 32 8.30 2.91 -18.64
CA VAL A 32 6.95 3.46 -18.40
C VAL A 32 6.06 2.32 -17.92
N PHE A 33 5.46 2.47 -16.75
CA PHE A 33 4.66 1.40 -16.17
C PHE A 33 3.28 1.32 -16.83
N GLY A 34 2.90 0.10 -17.22
CA GLY A 34 1.57 -0.22 -17.73
C GLY A 34 0.48 -0.23 -16.64
N PRO A 35 -0.75 -0.65 -16.98
CA PRO A 35 -1.84 -0.71 -16.03
C PRO A 35 -1.56 -1.72 -14.90
N VAL A 36 -1.66 -1.26 -13.66
CA VAL A 36 -1.60 -2.09 -12.46
C VAL A 36 -2.82 -3.01 -12.35
N PRO A 37 -2.65 -4.32 -12.07
CA PRO A 37 -3.76 -5.26 -11.90
C PRO A 37 -4.74 -4.85 -10.79
N ALA A 38 -6.04 -5.10 -11.00
CA ALA A 38 -7.09 -4.71 -10.06
C ALA A 38 -6.90 -5.28 -8.64
N LYS A 39 -6.33 -6.48 -8.51
CA LYS A 39 -6.02 -7.11 -7.21
C LYS A 39 -5.00 -6.31 -6.38
N ASN A 40 -4.24 -5.41 -7.01
CA ASN A 40 -3.25 -4.57 -6.36
C ASN A 40 -3.75 -3.11 -6.16
N LEU A 41 -5.04 -2.87 -6.40
CA LEU A 41 -5.70 -1.59 -6.18
C LEU A 41 -6.57 -1.69 -4.93
N TYR A 42 -6.36 -0.78 -3.98
CA TYR A 42 -7.17 -0.66 -2.77
C TYR A 42 -7.83 0.71 -2.75
N ASN A 43 -9.16 0.74 -2.74
CA ASN A 43 -9.94 1.99 -2.85
C ASN A 43 -9.53 2.87 -4.04
N VAL A 44 -9.11 2.26 -5.14
CA VAL A 44 -8.72 2.96 -6.37
C VAL A 44 -9.50 2.41 -7.56
N THR A 45 -9.99 3.30 -8.40
CA THR A 45 -10.56 2.98 -9.71
C THR A 45 -9.61 3.45 -10.80
N MET A 46 -9.33 2.59 -11.77
CA MET A 46 -8.59 2.95 -12.98
C MET A 46 -9.57 3.30 -14.09
N LYS A 47 -9.41 4.47 -14.70
CA LYS A 47 -10.15 4.90 -15.90
C LYS A 47 -9.16 5.19 -17.02
N LYS A 48 -9.56 4.99 -18.28
CA LYS A 48 -8.80 5.48 -19.44
C LYS A 48 -9.35 6.81 -19.89
N ASP A 49 -8.49 7.77 -20.17
CA ASP A 49 -8.91 9.02 -20.78
C ASP A 49 -9.04 8.90 -22.31
N LYS A 50 -9.47 9.99 -22.96
CA LYS A 50 -9.68 10.06 -24.41
C LYS A 50 -8.39 9.81 -25.22
N THR A 51 -7.23 10.00 -24.61
CA THR A 51 -5.92 9.75 -25.21
C THR A 51 -5.41 8.32 -24.98
N GLY A 52 -6.16 7.50 -24.22
CA GLY A 52 -5.80 6.12 -23.89
C GLY A 52 -4.90 6.00 -22.66
N THR A 53 -4.59 7.10 -21.98
CA THR A 53 -3.76 7.13 -20.76
C THR A 53 -4.56 6.61 -19.58
N ASN A 54 -3.94 5.72 -18.79
CA ASN A 54 -4.54 5.20 -17.57
C ASN A 54 -4.47 6.28 -16.47
N ARG A 55 -5.61 6.56 -15.86
CA ARG A 55 -5.78 7.47 -14.72
C ARG A 55 -6.27 6.69 -13.52
N TYR A 56 -5.58 6.85 -12.40
CA TYR A 56 -6.01 6.26 -11.13
C TYR A 56 -6.57 7.34 -10.24
N LEU A 57 -7.74 7.06 -9.67
CA LEU A 57 -8.47 7.93 -8.76
C LEU A 57 -8.92 7.12 -7.55
N VAL A 58 -9.05 7.77 -6.40
CA VAL A 58 -9.70 7.12 -5.24
C VAL A 58 -11.15 6.79 -5.59
N SER A 59 -11.57 5.54 -5.33
CA SER A 59 -12.93 5.06 -5.56
C SER A 59 -13.91 5.76 -4.63
N ASP A 60 -15.10 6.07 -5.15
CA ASP A 60 -16.22 6.54 -4.34
C ASP A 60 -16.54 5.48 -3.25
N LEU A 61 -16.61 5.92 -1.98
CA LEU A 61 -16.89 5.05 -0.83
C LEU A 61 -18.36 5.04 -0.42
N THR A 62 -19.26 5.64 -1.22
CA THR A 62 -20.71 5.47 -1.06
C THR A 62 -21.06 4.00 -0.82
N TYR A 63 -21.93 3.72 0.15
CA TYR A 63 -22.28 2.35 0.52
C TYR A 63 -23.10 1.68 -0.59
N GLU A 64 -22.42 1.00 -1.50
CA GLU A 64 -23.04 0.16 -2.52
C GLU A 64 -23.22 -1.28 -2.05
N LYS A 65 -24.18 -1.97 -2.68
CA LYS A 65 -24.67 -3.32 -2.35
C LYS A 65 -23.58 -4.37 -2.10
N ASP A 66 -22.42 -4.24 -2.75
CA ASP A 66 -21.30 -5.20 -2.68
C ASP A 66 -20.37 -4.99 -1.47
N ARG A 67 -20.59 -3.97 -0.64
CA ARG A 67 -19.79 -3.64 0.57
C ARG A 67 -20.55 -3.80 1.90
N ILE A 68 -21.78 -4.31 1.87
CA ILE A 68 -22.65 -4.48 3.03
C ILE A 68 -22.31 -5.82 3.71
N THR A 69 -21.64 -5.77 4.87
CA THR A 69 -21.33 -6.98 5.67
C THR A 69 -22.58 -7.48 6.41
N GLU A 70 -22.58 -8.74 6.86
CA GLU A 70 -23.70 -9.34 7.63
C GLU A 70 -24.08 -8.55 8.90
N LYS A 71 -23.14 -7.75 9.42
CA LYS A 71 -23.29 -6.94 10.64
C LYS A 71 -24.05 -5.63 10.42
N VAL A 72 -24.22 -5.21 9.16
CA VAL A 72 -25.03 -4.04 8.82
C VAL A 72 -26.47 -4.48 8.63
N ASP A 73 -27.36 -3.86 9.40
CA ASP A 73 -28.76 -4.24 9.42
C ASP A 73 -29.59 -3.40 8.44
N ASN A 74 -29.42 -2.09 8.49
CA ASN A 74 -30.17 -1.13 7.67
C ASN A 74 -29.25 -0.05 7.10
N VAL A 75 -29.48 0.35 5.84
CA VAL A 75 -28.81 1.49 5.19
C VAL A 75 -29.79 2.27 4.34
N LEU A 76 -29.83 3.58 4.53
CA LEU A 76 -30.50 4.54 3.65
C LEU A 76 -29.51 5.62 3.24
N SER A 77 -28.91 5.46 2.06
CA SER A 77 -27.95 6.42 1.49
C SER A 77 -28.62 7.66 0.88
N PHE A 78 -29.95 7.65 0.70
CA PHE A 78 -30.72 8.75 0.09
C PHE A 78 -30.26 9.23 -1.31
N ASN A 79 -29.45 8.42 -2.00
CA ASN A 79 -29.04 8.66 -3.38
C ASN A 79 -30.18 8.50 -4.40
N LYS A 80 -31.25 7.82 -4.02
CA LYS A 80 -32.44 7.59 -4.86
C LYS A 80 -33.53 8.62 -4.55
N PRO A 81 -34.35 9.03 -5.54
CA PRO A 81 -35.55 9.83 -5.27
C PRO A 81 -36.58 9.02 -4.49
N ALA A 82 -37.42 9.69 -3.69
CA ALA A 82 -38.41 9.07 -2.80
C ALA A 82 -39.29 8.03 -3.50
N GLY A 83 -39.81 8.32 -4.71
CA GLY A 83 -40.64 7.40 -5.48
C GLY A 83 -39.93 6.13 -5.99
N ARG A 84 -38.62 6.00 -5.79
CA ARG A 84 -37.83 4.79 -6.11
C ARG A 84 -37.26 4.10 -4.86
N LEU A 85 -37.50 4.65 -3.67
CA LEU A 85 -37.04 4.09 -2.42
C LEU A 85 -38.09 3.08 -1.90
N LEU A 86 -38.18 1.92 -2.56
CA LEU A 86 -39.13 0.85 -2.20
C LEU A 86 -38.61 -0.05 -1.08
N GLN A 87 -37.29 -0.14 -0.94
CA GLN A 87 -36.57 -0.86 0.08
C GLN A 87 -35.35 -0.04 0.48
N ASP A 88 -34.77 -0.36 1.62
CA ASP A 88 -33.46 0.16 2.02
C ASP A 88 -32.34 -0.38 1.12
N ASP A 89 -31.13 0.18 1.22
CA ASP A 89 -30.02 -0.17 0.32
C ASP A 89 -29.44 -1.57 0.62
N THR A 90 -29.73 -2.14 1.79
CA THR A 90 -29.44 -3.56 2.10
C THR A 90 -30.45 -4.52 1.46
N ALA A 91 -31.59 -4.00 0.96
CA ALA A 91 -32.74 -4.76 0.47
C ALA A 91 -33.39 -5.68 1.53
N ARG A 92 -33.23 -5.37 2.83
CA ARG A 92 -33.81 -6.14 3.93
C ARG A 92 -35.07 -5.49 4.49
N TYR A 93 -35.12 -4.15 4.47
CA TYR A 93 -36.26 -3.39 4.99
C TYR A 93 -37.11 -2.84 3.86
N LYS A 94 -38.41 -3.11 3.93
CA LYS A 94 -39.38 -2.51 3.02
C LYS A 94 -39.74 -1.10 3.47
N ILE A 95 -39.83 -0.19 2.51
CA ILE A 95 -40.26 1.18 2.75
C ILE A 95 -41.77 1.25 2.54
N ARG A 96 -42.50 1.52 3.62
CA ARG A 96 -43.96 1.66 3.62
C ARG A 96 -44.38 3.00 3.01
N TYR A 97 -43.62 4.05 3.31
CA TYR A 97 -43.87 5.40 2.83
C TYR A 97 -42.57 6.17 2.69
N ALA A 98 -42.42 6.94 1.61
CA ALA A 98 -41.30 7.87 1.46
C ALA A 98 -41.79 9.13 0.76
N ASP A 99 -41.62 10.27 1.42
CA ASP A 99 -41.82 11.60 0.84
C ASP A 99 -40.69 12.51 1.30
N TYR A 100 -39.86 12.94 0.36
CA TYR A 100 -38.76 13.88 0.54
C TYR A 100 -38.32 14.42 -0.82
N ILE A 101 -37.68 15.59 -0.84
CA ILE A 101 -37.00 16.07 -2.06
C ILE A 101 -35.60 15.47 -2.09
N SER A 102 -35.28 14.72 -3.13
CA SER A 102 -33.92 14.27 -3.38
C SER A 102 -33.09 15.42 -3.93
N VAL A 103 -32.02 15.77 -3.23
CA VAL A 103 -31.12 16.85 -3.61
C VAL A 103 -29.82 16.25 -4.10
N LYS A 104 -29.61 16.29 -5.42
CA LYS A 104 -28.39 15.76 -6.05
C LYS A 104 -27.19 16.66 -5.77
N ASN A 105 -26.01 16.06 -5.69
CA ASN A 105 -24.71 16.75 -5.52
C ASN A 105 -24.63 17.68 -4.29
N LYS A 106 -25.48 17.43 -3.28
CA LYS A 106 -25.45 18.13 -1.99
C LYS A 106 -25.51 17.15 -0.81
N GLY A 107 -25.32 15.85 -1.05
CA GLY A 107 -25.07 14.89 0.01
C GLY A 107 -23.74 15.17 0.68
N GLU A 108 -23.61 14.76 1.94
CA GLU A 108 -22.31 14.76 2.62
C GLU A 108 -21.44 13.61 2.10
N LEU A 109 -22.06 12.51 1.67
CA LEU A 109 -21.42 11.45 0.89
C LEU A 109 -22.29 11.09 -0.33
N GLY A 110 -21.68 10.47 -1.34
CA GLY A 110 -22.37 9.99 -2.53
C GLY A 110 -23.06 11.04 -3.41
N GLY A 111 -24.08 10.60 -4.15
CA GLY A 111 -24.72 11.34 -5.24
C GLY A 111 -25.83 12.31 -4.81
N GLY A 112 -26.27 12.29 -3.54
CA GLY A 112 -27.30 13.19 -3.04
C GLY A 112 -27.75 12.91 -1.61
N CYS A 113 -28.71 13.68 -1.12
CA CYS A 113 -29.33 13.51 0.20
C CYS A 113 -30.84 13.74 0.17
N ALA A 114 -31.52 13.42 1.27
CA ALA A 114 -32.96 13.65 1.43
C ALA A 114 -33.23 14.98 2.15
N GLN A 115 -34.05 15.84 1.52
CA GLN A 115 -34.49 17.11 2.09
C GLN A 115 -35.90 17.03 2.67
N PHE A 116 -36.03 17.42 3.93
CA PHE A 116 -37.25 17.47 4.72
C PHE A 116 -37.59 18.94 5.03
N PHE A 117 -38.85 19.34 4.81
CA PHE A 117 -39.32 20.69 5.14
C PHE A 117 -40.85 20.81 5.15
N ARG A 118 -41.59 19.91 4.50
CA ARG A 118 -43.06 19.85 4.57
C ARG A 118 -43.49 18.92 5.71
N GLU A 119 -44.68 19.16 6.24
CA GLU A 119 -45.27 18.32 7.29
C GLU A 119 -45.45 16.86 6.85
N SER A 120 -45.72 16.61 5.57
CA SER A 120 -45.83 15.25 5.02
C SER A 120 -44.50 14.52 4.91
N HIS A 121 -43.38 15.24 4.81
CA HIS A 121 -42.08 14.63 4.51
C HIS A 121 -41.65 13.72 5.66
N ARG A 122 -41.38 12.47 5.32
CA ARG A 122 -40.81 11.43 6.19
C ARG A 122 -40.53 10.18 5.38
N VAL A 123 -39.78 9.26 5.98
CA VAL A 123 -39.60 7.90 5.48
C VAL A 123 -40.08 6.93 6.56
N GLU A 124 -40.93 5.98 6.21
CA GLU A 124 -41.44 4.96 7.10
C GLU A 124 -40.93 3.59 6.65
N LEU A 125 -40.22 2.90 7.53
CA LEU A 125 -39.74 1.53 7.33
C LEU A 125 -40.68 0.56 8.05
N GLU A 126 -40.98 -0.55 7.38
CA GLU A 126 -41.69 -1.68 7.99
C GLU A 126 -40.74 -2.44 8.92
N THR A 127 -41.16 -2.70 10.15
CA THR A 127 -40.33 -3.41 11.14
C THR A 127 -40.57 -4.91 11.07
N THR A 128 -39.68 -5.63 10.38
CA THR A 128 -39.75 -7.09 10.24
C THR A 128 -39.16 -7.80 11.46
N SER A 129 -39.82 -8.86 11.96
CA SER A 129 -39.48 -9.56 13.21
C SER A 129 -38.05 -10.12 13.28
N ASP A 130 -37.47 -10.46 12.13
CA ASP A 130 -36.17 -11.13 12.05
C ASP A 130 -34.99 -10.16 11.98
N LEU A 131 -35.28 -8.86 11.88
CA LEU A 131 -34.30 -7.77 11.75
C LEU A 131 -34.34 -6.86 12.98
N TRP A 132 -33.30 -6.03 13.17
CA TRP A 132 -33.11 -5.26 14.41
C TRP A 132 -34.34 -4.42 14.81
N LEU A 133 -35.00 -3.75 13.86
CA LEU A 133 -36.14 -2.86 14.15
C LEU A 133 -37.42 -3.59 14.60
N GLY A 134 -37.57 -4.87 14.25
CA GLY A 134 -38.74 -5.69 14.59
C GLY A 134 -38.44 -6.83 15.57
N ARG A 135 -37.18 -7.05 15.94
CA ARG A 135 -36.79 -8.10 16.88
C ARG A 135 -37.33 -7.82 18.28
N CYS A 136 -37.87 -8.85 18.93
CA CYS A 136 -38.49 -8.74 20.25
C CYS A 136 -37.53 -9.06 21.40
N GLY A 137 -36.60 -9.99 21.19
CA GLY A 137 -35.59 -10.38 22.18
C GLY A 137 -34.37 -9.47 22.21
N ASP A 138 -33.26 -10.00 22.75
CA ASP A 138 -31.98 -9.28 22.87
C ASP A 138 -31.55 -8.69 21.51
N LEU A 139 -31.41 -7.37 21.49
CA LEU A 139 -31.00 -6.58 20.33
C LEU A 139 -29.48 -6.57 20.12
N ASP A 140 -28.72 -7.20 21.03
CA ASP A 140 -27.27 -7.22 21.08
C ASP A 140 -26.68 -5.79 21.19
N SER A 141 -25.36 -5.66 21.07
CA SER A 141 -24.70 -4.38 20.87
C SER A 141 -25.18 -3.74 19.57
N PHE A 142 -25.41 -2.43 19.57
CA PHE A 142 -25.90 -1.73 18.38
C PHE A 142 -25.32 -0.33 18.22
N THR A 143 -25.35 0.16 16.99
CA THR A 143 -25.06 1.56 16.67
C THR A 143 -26.08 2.07 15.66
N ILE A 144 -26.64 3.25 15.94
CA ILE A 144 -27.47 4.02 15.00
C ILE A 144 -26.67 5.26 14.63
N GLU A 145 -26.47 5.49 13.34
CA GLU A 145 -25.72 6.65 12.84
C GLU A 145 -26.36 7.28 11.61
N PHE A 146 -26.13 8.57 11.43
CA PHE A 146 -26.59 9.32 10.26
C PHE A 146 -25.82 10.63 10.12
N ARG A 147 -25.96 11.24 8.94
CA ARG A 147 -25.51 12.59 8.65
C ARG A 147 -26.70 13.51 8.52
N PHE A 148 -26.58 14.72 9.04
CA PHE A 148 -27.66 15.69 8.94
C PHE A 148 -27.17 17.12 8.88
N GLN A 149 -27.98 17.97 8.24
CA GLN A 149 -27.85 19.41 8.24
C GLN A 149 -29.21 20.01 8.59
N SER A 150 -29.29 20.73 9.71
CA SER A 150 -30.54 21.41 10.08
C SER A 150 -30.63 22.78 9.39
N ARG A 151 -31.77 23.08 8.76
CA ARG A 151 -32.08 24.42 8.23
C ARG A 151 -32.91 25.24 9.21
N ALA A 152 -33.74 24.57 10.00
CA ALA A 152 -34.43 25.16 11.13
C ALA A 152 -34.31 24.25 12.36
N LEU A 153 -33.93 24.85 13.49
CA LEU A 153 -33.81 24.17 14.78
C LEU A 153 -35.16 24.19 15.49
N VAL A 154 -36.11 23.42 14.97
CA VAL A 154 -37.45 23.29 15.57
C VAL A 154 -37.39 22.22 16.65
N ASP A 155 -37.76 22.60 17.87
CA ASP A 155 -37.81 21.69 19.00
C ASP A 155 -38.85 20.59 18.80
N GLY A 156 -38.44 19.35 19.06
CA GLY A 156 -39.26 18.16 18.82
C GLY A 156 -39.17 17.60 17.41
N SER A 157 -38.31 18.15 16.53
CA SER A 157 -38.06 17.58 15.20
C SER A 157 -37.49 16.17 15.33
N VAL A 158 -38.16 15.17 14.76
CA VAL A 158 -37.74 13.77 14.82
C VAL A 158 -36.80 13.48 13.66
N ILE A 159 -35.58 13.04 13.97
CA ILE A 159 -34.64 12.55 12.96
C ILE A 159 -34.88 11.05 12.74
N PHE A 160 -35.02 10.28 13.81
CA PHE A 160 -35.34 8.86 13.78
C PHE A 160 -36.23 8.50 14.98
N SER A 161 -37.25 7.68 14.77
CA SER A 161 -38.13 7.20 15.84
C SER A 161 -38.69 5.83 15.51
N ARG A 162 -38.66 4.92 16.49
CA ARG A 162 -39.39 3.65 16.49
C ARG A 162 -40.01 3.53 17.87
N ILE A 163 -41.28 3.91 18.00
CA ILE A 163 -42.01 3.95 19.27
C ILE A 163 -43.33 3.20 19.15
N GLY A 164 -43.49 2.16 19.98
CA GLY A 164 -44.74 1.43 20.19
C GLY A 164 -45.53 2.02 21.37
N HIS A 165 -46.84 1.78 21.38
CA HIS A 165 -47.76 2.35 22.39
C HIS A 165 -48.71 1.32 23.02
N PHE A 166 -48.59 0.04 22.67
CA PHE A 166 -49.61 -0.97 22.92
C PHE A 166 -49.83 -1.34 24.40
N THR A 167 -48.86 -1.07 25.27
CA THR A 167 -48.91 -1.37 26.71
C THR A 167 -49.38 -0.18 27.56
N GLY A 168 -49.86 0.89 26.91
CA GLY A 168 -50.23 2.15 27.58
C GLY A 168 -49.04 3.08 27.87
N GLY A 169 -47.81 2.61 27.68
CA GLY A 169 -46.56 3.38 27.76
C GLY A 169 -45.85 3.51 26.40
N ARG A 170 -44.85 4.40 26.31
CA ARG A 170 -43.98 4.50 25.13
C ARG A 170 -42.88 3.45 25.23
N GLN A 171 -42.65 2.69 24.17
CA GLN A 171 -41.56 1.72 24.13
C GLN A 171 -40.74 1.84 22.85
N GLY A 172 -39.43 1.98 22.98
CA GLY A 172 -38.48 1.99 21.86
C GLY A 172 -37.54 3.19 21.89
N VAL A 173 -37.13 3.67 20.72
CA VAL A 173 -36.07 4.67 20.58
C VAL A 173 -36.55 5.88 19.79
N GLU A 174 -36.17 7.06 20.24
CA GLU A 174 -36.40 8.34 19.56
C GLU A 174 -35.15 9.22 19.61
N ILE A 175 -34.76 9.73 18.45
CA ILE A 175 -33.65 10.66 18.24
C ILE A 175 -34.23 11.94 17.63
N LEU A 176 -34.15 13.03 18.38
CA LEU A 176 -34.82 14.29 18.06
C LEU A 176 -33.94 15.50 18.34
N VAL A 177 -34.30 16.65 17.76
CA VAL A 177 -33.67 17.94 18.07
C VAL A 177 -34.45 18.64 19.19
N ARG A 178 -33.76 19.02 20.28
CA ARG A 178 -34.33 19.80 21.39
C ARG A 178 -33.34 20.83 21.90
N ASN A 179 -33.77 22.07 22.08
CA ASN A 179 -32.93 23.21 22.44
C ASN A 179 -31.66 23.31 21.56
N GLY A 180 -31.81 23.02 20.26
CA GLY A 180 -30.73 22.99 19.29
C GLY A 180 -29.69 21.87 19.49
N ARG A 181 -30.01 20.80 20.22
CA ARG A 181 -29.13 19.63 20.44
C ARG A 181 -29.81 18.37 19.94
N VAL A 182 -29.02 17.38 19.49
CA VAL A 182 -29.55 16.04 19.22
C VAL A 182 -29.65 15.28 20.54
N VAL A 183 -30.84 14.81 20.88
CA VAL A 183 -31.10 14.03 22.10
C VAL A 183 -31.62 12.64 21.74
N CYS A 184 -31.20 11.64 22.50
CA CYS A 184 -31.68 10.27 22.36
C CYS A 184 -32.53 9.90 23.57
N GLN A 185 -33.69 9.30 23.33
CA GLN A 185 -34.58 8.75 24.35
C GLN A 185 -34.87 7.29 24.03
N PHE A 186 -34.59 6.43 24.99
CA PHE A 186 -34.80 4.99 24.93
C PHE A 186 -35.87 4.66 25.95
N HIS A 187 -37.13 4.65 25.53
CA HIS A 187 -38.29 4.44 26.39
C HIS A 187 -38.47 2.95 26.65
N ASP A 188 -38.36 2.56 27.92
CA ASP A 188 -38.51 1.20 28.42
C ASP A 188 -37.80 0.14 27.57
N MET A 189 -36.66 0.48 26.99
CA MET A 189 -35.92 -0.35 26.04
C MET A 189 -34.85 -1.21 26.73
N PHE A 190 -34.49 -0.90 27.98
CA PHE A 190 -33.46 -1.63 28.72
C PHE A 190 -34.06 -2.43 29.87
N GLU A 191 -33.85 -3.75 29.86
CA GLU A 191 -34.31 -4.68 30.89
C GLU A 191 -33.16 -5.02 31.84
N ALA A 192 -33.34 -4.69 33.12
CA ALA A 192 -32.39 -5.03 34.17
C ALA A 192 -32.45 -6.54 34.52
N PRO A 193 -31.41 -7.10 35.18
CA PRO A 193 -31.40 -8.51 35.59
C PRO A 193 -32.58 -8.96 36.46
N ASP A 194 -33.25 -8.01 37.14
CA ASP A 194 -34.46 -8.26 37.91
C ASP A 194 -35.76 -8.28 37.07
N GLY A 195 -35.64 -8.12 35.74
CA GLY A 195 -36.74 -8.03 34.79
C GLY A 195 -37.38 -6.64 34.69
N SER A 196 -36.93 -5.65 35.45
CA SER A 196 -37.50 -4.31 35.40
C SER A 196 -37.05 -3.52 34.16
N ARG A 197 -37.98 -2.84 33.51
CA ARG A 197 -37.73 -2.02 32.32
C ARG A 197 -37.38 -0.59 32.70
N LYS A 198 -36.40 -0.01 32.00
CA LYS A 198 -35.90 1.34 32.27
C LYS A 198 -35.92 2.21 31.03
N THR A 199 -36.40 3.43 31.22
CA THR A 199 -36.26 4.53 30.27
C THR A 199 -34.94 5.26 30.49
N ILE A 200 -34.12 5.38 29.44
CA ILE A 200 -32.82 6.03 29.46
C ILE A 200 -32.81 7.21 28.50
N SER A 201 -32.18 8.33 28.86
CA SER A 201 -32.10 9.53 28.01
C SER A 201 -30.68 10.10 27.98
N LEU A 202 -30.21 10.47 26.79
CA LEU A 202 -28.96 11.21 26.56
C LEU A 202 -29.29 12.62 26.07
N LEU A 203 -29.26 13.59 26.98
CA LEU A 203 -29.76 14.95 26.78
C LEU A 203 -28.66 16.02 26.62
N LYS A 204 -27.43 15.73 27.04
CA LYS A 204 -26.29 16.67 27.02
C LYS A 204 -25.63 16.73 25.65
N GLY A 205 -24.76 17.71 25.39
CA GLY A 205 -24.04 17.84 24.11
C GLY A 205 -23.97 19.26 23.58
N LYS A 206 -23.26 19.42 22.48
CA LYS A 206 -23.06 20.70 21.80
C LYS A 206 -24.31 21.09 21.02
N GLN A 207 -24.55 22.40 20.92
CA GLN A 207 -25.61 22.89 20.04
C GLN A 207 -25.16 22.81 18.59
N VAL A 208 -26.07 22.31 17.75
CA VAL A 208 -25.85 22.23 16.30
C VAL A 208 -26.22 23.57 15.65
N GLN A 209 -25.48 23.93 14.63
CA GLN A 209 -25.66 25.18 13.88
C GLN A 209 -26.49 24.92 12.62
N ARG A 210 -27.21 25.96 12.19
CA ARG A 210 -27.95 25.91 10.92
C ARG A 210 -26.99 25.79 9.74
N ASP A 211 -27.44 25.10 8.70
CA ASP A 211 -26.76 24.95 7.40
C ASP A 211 -25.34 24.36 7.50
N LYS A 212 -25.06 23.64 8.58
CA LYS A 212 -23.82 22.90 8.81
C LYS A 212 -24.10 21.40 8.89
N TRP A 213 -23.26 20.61 8.21
CA TRP A 213 -23.30 19.16 8.28
C TRP A 213 -22.71 18.63 9.59
N TYR A 214 -23.36 17.60 10.10
CA TYR A 214 -22.97 16.87 11.29
C TYR A 214 -23.15 15.37 11.06
N HIS A 215 -22.16 14.60 11.49
CA HIS A 215 -22.31 13.17 11.69
C HIS A 215 -22.74 12.91 13.13
N PHE A 216 -23.80 12.16 13.32
CA PHE A 216 -24.29 11.77 14.64
C PHE A 216 -24.28 10.25 14.75
N SER A 217 -23.90 9.77 15.93
CA SER A 217 -24.07 8.36 16.25
C SER A 217 -24.45 8.16 17.72
N VAL A 218 -25.19 7.09 17.99
CA VAL A 218 -25.43 6.58 19.33
C VAL A 218 -25.19 5.08 19.33
N SER A 219 -24.46 4.60 20.33
CA SER A 219 -23.96 3.24 20.39
C SER A 219 -24.14 2.64 21.77
N TYR A 220 -24.54 1.37 21.80
CA TYR A 220 -24.71 0.55 23.00
C TYR A 220 -23.83 -0.70 22.90
N ASP A 221 -23.06 -0.98 23.95
CA ASP A 221 -22.31 -2.22 24.13
C ASP A 221 -22.97 -3.11 25.18
N ARG A 222 -23.45 -4.29 24.78
CA ARG A 222 -24.10 -5.24 25.67
C ARG A 222 -23.14 -5.88 26.69
N ILE A 223 -21.83 -5.88 26.41
CA ILE A 223 -20.84 -6.51 27.29
C ILE A 223 -20.55 -5.59 28.48
N SER A 224 -20.20 -4.33 28.21
CA SER A 224 -19.89 -3.36 29.26
C SER A 224 -21.10 -2.60 29.79
N GLY A 225 -22.25 -2.64 29.09
CA GLY A 225 -23.43 -1.82 29.37
C GLY A 225 -23.26 -0.36 28.94
N ARG A 226 -22.21 -0.02 28.19
CA ARG A 226 -21.89 1.35 27.82
C ARG A 226 -22.83 1.87 26.73
N LEU A 227 -23.54 2.96 27.03
CA LEU A 227 -24.38 3.70 26.09
C LEU A 227 -23.81 5.10 25.90
N ALA A 228 -23.37 5.43 24.69
CA ALA A 228 -22.75 6.72 24.39
C ALA A 228 -23.29 7.33 23.10
N LYS A 229 -23.35 8.66 23.04
CA LYS A 229 -23.61 9.41 21.81
C LYS A 229 -22.47 10.31 21.42
N PHE A 230 -22.32 10.50 20.13
CA PHE A 230 -21.22 11.21 19.50
C PHE A 230 -21.75 12.21 18.48
N LEU A 231 -21.07 13.35 18.40
CA LEU A 231 -21.29 14.34 17.36
C LEU A 231 -19.95 14.63 16.68
N ASN A 232 -19.90 14.40 15.36
CA ASN A 232 -18.68 14.38 14.56
C ASN A 232 -17.59 13.46 15.15
N GLY A 233 -18.04 12.34 15.74
CA GLY A 233 -17.23 11.35 16.42
C GLY A 233 -16.60 11.78 17.76
N GLU A 234 -16.83 13.02 18.20
CA GLU A 234 -16.52 13.43 19.58
C GLU A 234 -17.63 12.93 20.51
N GLU A 235 -17.24 12.31 21.62
CA GLU A 235 -18.19 11.85 22.63
C GLU A 235 -18.83 13.02 23.36
N GLU A 236 -20.16 13.07 23.38
CA GLU A 236 -20.90 14.15 24.02
C GLU A 236 -21.51 13.74 25.37
N GLU A 237 -21.94 12.49 25.49
CA GLU A 237 -22.51 11.94 26.72
C GLU A 237 -22.36 10.41 26.72
N VAL A 238 -22.02 9.86 27.88
CA VAL A 238 -21.94 8.42 28.14
C VAL A 238 -22.68 8.08 29.42
N ARG A 239 -23.32 6.91 29.44
CA ARG A 239 -23.90 6.27 30.62
C ARG A 239 -23.61 4.78 30.60
N TYR A 240 -23.36 4.19 31.76
CA TYR A 240 -23.31 2.75 31.92
C TYR A 240 -24.67 2.26 32.40
N ILE A 241 -25.32 1.46 31.58
CA ILE A 241 -26.65 0.90 31.79
C ILE A 241 -26.46 -0.47 32.44
N THR A 242 -26.14 -0.42 33.73
CA THR A 242 -25.74 -1.55 34.57
C THR A 242 -26.40 -1.43 35.95
N LEU A 243 -26.27 -2.44 36.81
CA LEU A 243 -26.91 -2.47 38.13
C LEU A 243 -26.51 -1.29 39.03
N ASP A 244 -25.23 -0.89 39.00
CA ASP A 244 -24.65 0.15 39.85
C ASP A 244 -24.07 1.33 39.07
N GLY A 245 -24.23 1.35 37.74
CA GLY A 245 -23.66 2.37 36.87
C GLY A 245 -22.16 2.22 36.61
N THR A 246 -21.55 1.09 36.98
CA THR A 246 -20.16 0.76 36.62
C THR A 246 -20.10 -0.18 35.41
N PRO A 247 -19.01 -0.17 34.61
CA PRO A 247 -18.89 -1.04 33.46
C PRO A 247 -18.94 -2.53 33.83
N CYS A 248 -19.55 -3.34 32.97
CA CYS A 248 -19.59 -4.81 33.03
C CYS A 248 -20.33 -5.42 34.24
N ASN A 249 -20.91 -4.63 35.14
CA ASN A 249 -21.59 -5.13 36.33
C ASN A 249 -23.12 -5.29 36.13
N GLY A 250 -23.54 -6.44 35.60
CA GLY A 250 -24.96 -6.70 35.33
C GLY A 250 -25.54 -5.73 34.29
N PRO A 251 -24.99 -5.70 33.05
CA PRO A 251 -25.51 -4.86 31.97
C PRO A 251 -26.96 -5.20 31.65
N TYR A 252 -27.77 -4.17 31.40
CA TYR A 252 -29.18 -4.35 31.08
C TYR A 252 -29.33 -4.77 29.63
N THR A 253 -30.24 -5.69 29.34
CA THR A 253 -30.46 -6.17 27.96
C THR A 253 -31.28 -5.14 27.18
N ALA A 254 -30.86 -4.79 25.96
CA ALA A 254 -31.66 -3.94 25.07
C ALA A 254 -32.72 -4.79 24.36
N VAL A 255 -33.99 -4.46 24.51
CA VAL A 255 -35.12 -5.30 24.09
C VAL A 255 -36.33 -4.44 23.68
N PHE A 256 -37.07 -4.87 22.65
CA PHE A 256 -38.36 -4.25 22.28
C PHE A 256 -39.58 -5.06 22.70
N GLY A 257 -39.45 -6.37 22.95
CA GLY A 257 -40.55 -7.23 23.40
C GLY A 257 -40.71 -7.24 24.91
N GLU A 258 -41.84 -7.73 25.39
CA GLU A 258 -42.07 -8.04 26.81
C GLU A 258 -41.62 -9.46 27.14
N ARG A 259 -41.11 -9.64 28.37
CA ARG A 259 -40.63 -10.94 28.85
C ARG A 259 -41.80 -11.86 29.18
N ASN A 260 -41.77 -13.05 28.63
CA ASN A 260 -42.74 -14.11 28.88
C ASN A 260 -42.36 -14.92 30.15
N ASP A 261 -43.32 -15.71 30.65
CA ASP A 261 -43.10 -16.62 31.79
C ASP A 261 -42.01 -17.68 31.53
N ASP A 262 -41.81 -18.06 30.25
CA ASP A 262 -40.78 -19.02 29.82
C ASP A 262 -39.38 -18.38 29.66
N GLY A 263 -39.25 -17.08 29.93
CA GLY A 263 -38.01 -16.32 29.76
C GLY A 263 -37.74 -15.84 28.34
N GLY A 264 -38.62 -16.13 27.38
CA GLY A 264 -38.61 -15.56 26.03
C GLY A 264 -39.12 -14.12 25.99
N HIS A 265 -39.15 -13.51 24.79
CA HIS A 265 -39.70 -12.17 24.58
C HIS A 265 -40.73 -12.16 23.44
N THR A 266 -41.85 -11.47 23.66
CA THR A 266 -42.90 -11.29 22.64
C THR A 266 -43.09 -9.81 22.35
N CYS A 267 -43.10 -9.42 21.07
CA CYS A 267 -43.50 -8.07 20.70
C CYS A 267 -45.02 -7.94 20.81
N LEU A 268 -45.48 -7.04 21.68
CA LEU A 268 -46.90 -6.66 21.73
C LEU A 268 -47.26 -5.63 20.64
N ASP A 269 -46.24 -4.99 20.04
CA ASP A 269 -46.37 -4.01 18.98
C ASP A 269 -45.25 -4.19 17.93
N SER A 270 -45.54 -3.82 16.69
CA SER A 270 -44.56 -3.69 15.59
C SER A 270 -44.72 -2.30 14.95
N PRO A 271 -44.33 -1.24 15.67
CA PRO A 271 -44.50 0.13 15.21
C PRO A 271 -43.55 0.41 14.04
N VAL A 272 -44.02 1.15 13.05
CA VAL A 272 -43.16 1.61 11.95
C VAL A 272 -42.01 2.47 12.46
N ALA A 273 -40.82 2.31 11.86
CA ALA A 273 -39.71 3.20 12.11
C ALA A 273 -39.80 4.41 11.17
N VAL A 274 -39.65 5.62 11.71
CA VAL A 274 -39.91 6.88 11.01
C VAL A 274 -38.65 7.74 11.01
N LEU A 275 -38.25 8.24 9.84
CA LEU A 275 -37.20 9.24 9.68
C LEU A 275 -37.73 10.58 9.22
N GLY A 276 -37.13 11.64 9.76
CA GLY A 276 -37.31 13.02 9.29
C GLY A 276 -38.69 13.63 9.54
N ARG A 277 -39.52 13.03 10.41
CA ARG A 277 -40.85 13.57 10.74
C ARG A 277 -40.72 14.94 11.39
N SER A 278 -41.34 15.94 10.78
CA SER A 278 -41.26 17.35 11.19
C SER A 278 -39.84 17.93 11.19
N PHE A 279 -38.85 17.22 10.64
CA PHE A 279 -37.49 17.71 10.51
C PHE A 279 -37.38 18.69 9.35
N ILE A 280 -36.68 19.80 9.57
CA ILE A 280 -36.45 20.82 8.54
C ILE A 280 -34.95 20.89 8.27
N GLY A 281 -34.52 20.20 7.21
CA GLY A 281 -33.10 20.01 6.93
C GLY A 281 -32.81 18.97 5.86
N LEU A 282 -31.56 18.51 5.85
CA LEU A 282 -31.06 17.41 5.03
C LEU A 282 -30.67 16.25 5.95
N ILE A 283 -30.98 15.02 5.54
CA ILE A 283 -30.49 13.79 6.16
C ILE A 283 -29.80 12.97 5.06
N ASP A 284 -28.69 12.36 5.42
CA ASP A 284 -27.88 11.54 4.53
C ASP A 284 -27.32 10.32 5.30
N GLU A 285 -27.04 9.24 4.59
CA GLU A 285 -26.36 8.03 5.11
C GLU A 285 -26.86 7.51 6.47
N PHE A 286 -28.16 7.25 6.60
CA PHE A 286 -28.70 6.64 7.82
C PHE A 286 -28.39 5.14 7.88
N ARG A 287 -27.99 4.66 9.06
CA ARG A 287 -27.55 3.27 9.24
C ARG A 287 -27.81 2.72 10.64
N ILE A 288 -28.05 1.41 10.69
CA ILE A 288 -28.10 0.60 11.90
C ILE A 288 -27.16 -0.61 11.76
N THR A 289 -26.37 -0.90 12.80
CA THR A 289 -25.46 -2.06 12.84
C THR A 289 -25.56 -2.84 14.15
N TYR A 290 -25.35 -4.15 14.11
CA TYR A 290 -25.31 -5.08 15.26
C TYR A 290 -23.98 -5.05 16.04
N THR A 291 -23.29 -3.91 16.10
CA THR A 291 -22.01 -3.81 16.81
C THR A 291 -21.87 -2.47 17.52
N HIS A 292 -21.15 -2.47 18.65
CA HIS A 292 -20.73 -1.26 19.32
C HIS A 292 -19.65 -0.52 18.51
N ILE A 293 -19.61 0.81 18.66
CA ILE A 293 -18.72 1.71 17.90
C ILE A 293 -17.24 1.44 18.19
N ASP A 294 -16.88 1.00 19.40
CA ASP A 294 -15.49 0.70 19.75
C ASP A 294 -15.02 -0.66 19.23
N ASP A 295 -15.91 -1.64 18.99
CA ASP A 295 -15.54 -2.91 18.36
C ASP A 295 -15.28 -2.75 16.85
N LEU A 296 -15.98 -1.78 16.23
CA LEU A 296 -15.65 -1.30 14.90
C LEU A 296 -14.26 -0.63 14.90
N ALA A 297 -13.97 0.19 15.92
CA ALA A 297 -12.66 0.82 16.11
C ALA A 297 -11.54 -0.20 16.42
N TYR A 298 -11.80 -1.24 17.22
CA TYR A 298 -10.84 -2.29 17.58
C TYR A 298 -10.53 -3.24 16.42
N ARG A 299 -11.52 -3.57 15.59
CA ARG A 299 -11.26 -4.34 14.34
C ARG A 299 -10.54 -3.49 13.29
N THR A 300 -10.85 -2.20 13.23
CA THR A 300 -10.02 -1.23 12.52
C THR A 300 -8.61 -1.20 13.11
N ALA A 301 -8.46 -1.27 14.44
CA ALA A 301 -7.19 -1.31 15.16
C ALA A 301 -6.37 -2.58 14.88
N ILE A 302 -7.02 -3.75 14.71
CA ILE A 302 -6.37 -5.00 14.28
C ILE A 302 -5.96 -4.93 12.81
N ALA A 303 -6.78 -4.31 11.94
CA ALA A 303 -6.39 -4.03 10.56
C ALA A 303 -5.20 -3.02 10.49
N LEU A 304 -5.21 -2.02 11.37
CA LEU A 304 -4.18 -1.01 11.63
C LEU A 304 -2.86 -1.60 12.17
N GLN A 305 -2.92 -2.66 12.98
CA GLN A 305 -1.74 -3.30 13.56
C GLN A 305 -0.94 -4.08 12.50
N ASN A 306 -1.63 -4.59 11.47
CA ASN A 306 -1.05 -5.29 10.34
C ASN A 306 -0.66 -4.35 9.17
N TYR A 307 -1.30 -3.18 9.06
CA TYR A 307 -1.04 -2.17 8.03
C TYR A 307 -0.90 -0.79 8.69
N LYS A 308 0.36 -0.37 8.91
CA LYS A 308 0.71 0.85 9.66
C LYS A 308 -0.13 2.08 9.23
N ASN A 309 -0.90 2.59 10.19
CA ASN A 309 -1.56 3.89 10.30
C ASN A 309 -2.66 4.27 9.27
N LEU A 310 -3.90 3.90 9.60
CA LEU A 310 -5.15 4.57 9.18
C LEU A 310 -6.03 4.85 10.41
N GLY A 311 -6.18 6.12 10.77
CA GLY A 311 -6.94 6.54 11.95
C GLY A 311 -8.39 6.04 11.97
N VAL A 312 -8.81 5.66 13.17
CA VAL A 312 -10.15 5.30 13.67
C VAL A 312 -11.32 5.83 12.81
N ILE A 313 -12.17 4.89 12.38
CA ILE A 313 -13.45 5.11 11.70
C ILE A 313 -14.33 6.05 12.54
N GLY A 314 -14.80 7.16 11.97
CA GLY A 314 -15.93 7.93 12.49
C GLY A 314 -15.70 9.37 12.99
N ARG A 315 -14.57 10.03 12.69
CA ARG A 315 -14.39 11.48 12.94
C ARG A 315 -14.05 12.20 11.64
N LEU A 316 -14.93 13.07 11.14
CA LEU A 316 -14.64 13.98 10.02
C LEU A 316 -13.32 14.74 10.30
N PRO A 317 -12.41 15.03 9.34
CA PRO A 317 -12.23 14.52 7.98
C PRO A 317 -10.77 14.11 7.70
N TYR A 318 -10.45 12.86 7.37
CA TYR A 318 -9.15 12.57 6.73
C TYR A 318 -9.35 11.58 5.60
N ASN A 319 -9.40 12.16 4.41
CA ASN A 319 -9.00 11.61 3.13
C ASN A 319 -9.06 10.09 3.01
N THR A 320 -10.12 9.56 2.39
CA THR A 320 -10.10 8.20 1.87
C THR A 320 -8.84 7.99 1.04
N GLU A 321 -7.98 7.10 1.51
CA GLU A 321 -6.74 6.78 0.84
C GLU A 321 -7.00 5.72 -0.22
N GLY A 322 -6.62 6.03 -1.46
CA GLY A 322 -6.45 5.05 -2.50
C GLY A 322 -5.00 4.57 -2.52
N MET A 323 -4.77 3.27 -2.49
CA MET A 323 -3.44 2.68 -2.54
C MET A 323 -3.27 1.84 -3.82
N ILE A 324 -2.16 2.07 -4.50
CA ILE A 324 -1.78 1.38 -5.74
C ILE A 324 -0.44 0.73 -5.49
N THR A 325 -0.39 -0.59 -5.47
CA THR A 325 0.88 -1.32 -5.30
C THR A 325 1.24 -1.97 -6.63
N SER A 326 2.43 -1.72 -7.17
CA SER A 326 2.83 -2.41 -8.40
C SER A 326 3.04 -3.91 -8.15
N PRO A 327 3.02 -4.77 -9.17
CA PRO A 327 3.67 -6.07 -9.08
C PRO A 327 5.15 -5.93 -8.72
N VAL A 328 5.77 -7.01 -8.23
CA VAL A 328 7.23 -7.07 -8.10
C VAL A 328 7.83 -7.25 -9.50
N TYR A 329 8.61 -6.28 -9.93
CA TYR A 329 9.33 -6.30 -11.18
C TYR A 329 10.77 -6.75 -10.98
N ARG A 330 11.46 -7.03 -12.08
CA ARG A 330 12.83 -7.52 -12.10
C ARG A 330 13.64 -6.78 -13.18
N PHE A 331 14.86 -6.39 -12.83
CA PHE A 331 15.92 -5.97 -13.75
C PHE A 331 16.74 -7.17 -14.24
N ASP A 332 17.52 -6.96 -15.29
CA ASP A 332 18.39 -8.00 -15.85
C ASP A 332 19.51 -8.38 -14.87
N ASN A 333 20.19 -7.37 -14.32
CA ASN A 333 21.33 -7.51 -13.43
C ASN A 333 21.02 -7.08 -11.99
N THR A 334 21.77 -7.65 -11.05
CA THR A 334 21.90 -7.16 -9.67
C THR A 334 22.57 -5.78 -9.65
N GLY A 335 22.50 -5.06 -8.53
CA GLY A 335 23.15 -3.75 -8.44
C GLY A 335 22.61 -2.65 -9.35
N THR A 336 21.50 -2.90 -10.05
CA THR A 336 20.85 -1.89 -10.89
C THR A 336 20.36 -0.72 -10.03
N GLY A 337 20.71 0.49 -10.46
CA GLY A 337 20.40 1.73 -9.77
C GLY A 337 19.26 2.50 -10.44
N VAL A 338 18.36 3.07 -9.64
CA VAL A 338 17.31 3.96 -10.15
C VAL A 338 17.85 5.40 -10.23
N GLN A 339 17.95 5.96 -11.44
CA GLN A 339 18.44 7.31 -11.71
C GLN A 339 17.35 8.37 -11.52
N LEU A 340 16.15 8.10 -12.02
CA LEU A 340 14.98 8.97 -11.89
C LEU A 340 13.75 8.12 -11.61
N PHE A 341 12.92 8.55 -10.67
CA PHE A 341 11.57 8.03 -10.50
C PHE A 341 10.58 9.19 -10.52
N SER A 342 9.61 9.15 -11.43
CA SER A 342 8.67 10.26 -11.64
C SER A 342 7.28 9.77 -12.03
N TRP A 343 6.31 10.67 -11.91
CA TRP A 343 4.92 10.42 -12.28
C TRP A 343 4.23 11.75 -12.61
N ASP A 344 3.17 11.66 -13.40
CA ASP A 344 2.28 12.78 -13.67
C ASP A 344 1.09 12.73 -12.71
N SER A 345 0.54 13.89 -12.36
CA SER A 345 -0.67 13.93 -11.54
C SER A 345 -1.46 15.22 -11.70
N LEU A 346 -2.77 15.13 -11.50
CA LEU A 346 -3.64 16.28 -11.25
C LEU A 346 -3.98 16.31 -9.77
N LEU A 347 -3.67 17.42 -9.10
CA LEU A 347 -3.90 17.60 -7.66
C LEU A 347 -4.88 18.75 -7.45
N PRO A 348 -6.20 18.47 -7.33
CA PRO A 348 -7.16 19.43 -6.82
C PRO A 348 -6.75 19.97 -5.44
N GLU A 349 -7.29 21.12 -5.03
CA GLU A 349 -6.96 21.72 -3.73
C GLU A 349 -7.12 20.74 -2.58
N LYS A 350 -6.17 20.76 -1.64
CA LYS A 350 -6.16 19.93 -0.42
C LYS A 350 -6.10 18.42 -0.67
N THR A 351 -5.81 17.98 -1.89
CA THR A 351 -5.44 16.60 -2.21
C THR A 351 -3.92 16.47 -2.27
N PHE A 352 -3.40 15.26 -2.09
CA PHE A 352 -1.99 14.98 -2.39
C PHE A 352 -1.76 13.53 -2.78
N ILE A 353 -0.64 13.29 -3.45
CA ILE A 353 -0.15 11.96 -3.76
C ILE A 353 1.23 11.82 -3.17
N TRP A 354 1.51 10.64 -2.62
CA TRP A 354 2.85 10.29 -2.20
C TRP A 354 3.22 8.87 -2.58
N PHE A 355 4.52 8.61 -2.64
CA PHE A 355 5.04 7.35 -3.15
C PHE A 355 6.05 6.72 -2.20
N GLU A 356 6.09 5.40 -2.29
CA GLU A 356 7.12 4.56 -1.71
C GLU A 356 7.73 3.66 -2.77
N PHE A 357 8.97 3.28 -2.54
CA PHE A 357 9.72 2.39 -3.41
C PHE A 357 10.50 1.40 -2.55
N ARG A 358 10.61 0.15 -3.00
CA ARG A 358 11.48 -0.85 -2.37
C ARG A 358 12.20 -1.69 -3.42
N LEU A 359 13.36 -2.20 -3.03
CA LEU A 359 14.24 -2.95 -3.92
C LEU A 359 15.16 -3.91 -3.14
N SER A 360 15.61 -4.97 -3.80
CA SER A 360 16.54 -5.96 -3.27
C SER A 360 17.22 -6.74 -4.41
N ASP A 361 18.41 -7.30 -4.19
CA ASP A 361 18.95 -8.31 -5.10
C ASP A 361 18.29 -9.68 -4.91
N ASP A 362 17.88 -9.97 -3.69
CA ASP A 362 17.11 -11.17 -3.36
C ASP A 362 15.65 -11.01 -3.79
N LEU A 363 15.08 -12.11 -4.30
CA LEU A 363 13.66 -12.18 -4.63
C LEU A 363 12.79 -11.93 -3.38
N PHE A 364 11.77 -11.10 -3.53
CA PHE A 364 10.73 -10.89 -2.54
C PHE A 364 9.35 -10.90 -3.21
N TYR A 365 8.33 -11.21 -2.43
CA TYR A 365 6.94 -11.23 -2.87
C TYR A 365 6.17 -9.99 -2.40
N GLU A 366 5.02 -9.74 -3.02
CA GLU A 366 4.18 -8.57 -2.72
C GLU A 366 3.80 -8.49 -1.24
N SER A 367 3.53 -9.64 -0.60
CA SER A 367 3.15 -9.76 0.82
C SER A 367 4.31 -9.60 1.81
N ASP A 368 5.55 -9.65 1.35
CA ASP A 368 6.69 -9.70 2.26
C ASP A 368 6.90 -8.35 2.96
N LEU A 369 7.28 -8.38 4.23
CA LEU A 369 7.57 -7.17 5.01
C LEU A 369 8.96 -6.58 4.70
N LYS A 370 9.84 -7.37 4.08
CA LYS A 370 11.17 -6.98 3.61
C LYS A 370 11.22 -7.16 2.08
N PRO A 371 11.98 -6.34 1.33
CA PRO A 371 12.75 -5.18 1.78
C PRO A 371 11.84 -4.03 2.25
N ARG A 372 12.37 -3.14 3.09
CA ARG A 372 11.61 -2.00 3.63
C ARG A 372 11.22 -1.02 2.51
N TRP A 373 10.11 -0.32 2.74
CA TRP A 373 9.64 0.75 1.87
C TRP A 373 10.35 2.08 2.16
N TYR A 374 10.76 2.77 1.11
CA TYR A 374 11.42 4.08 1.16
C TYR A 374 10.52 5.13 0.57
N ARG A 375 10.30 6.24 1.29
CA ARG A 375 9.55 7.39 0.78
C ARG A 375 10.30 8.02 -0.40
N VAL A 376 9.60 8.28 -1.49
CA VAL A 376 10.15 8.97 -2.67
C VAL A 376 9.31 10.20 -3.03
N THR A 377 9.97 11.20 -3.59
CA THR A 377 9.34 12.45 -4.04
C THR A 377 9.15 12.44 -5.56
N ARG A 378 8.37 13.41 -6.09
CA ARG A 378 8.18 13.53 -7.53
C ARG A 378 9.50 13.94 -8.18
N ASP A 379 9.82 13.31 -9.31
CA ASP A 379 11.07 13.54 -10.04
C ASP A 379 12.32 13.27 -9.19
N GLN A 380 12.22 12.29 -8.29
CA GLN A 380 13.32 11.91 -7.41
C GLN A 380 14.49 11.40 -8.23
N ARG A 381 15.60 12.14 -8.21
CA ARG A 381 16.85 11.76 -8.85
C ARG A 381 17.77 11.00 -7.89
N ASN A 382 18.70 10.26 -8.48
CA ASN A 382 19.83 9.61 -7.81
C ASN A 382 19.41 8.69 -6.65
N MET A 383 18.31 7.95 -6.81
CA MET A 383 17.86 7.00 -5.78
C MET A 383 18.92 5.93 -5.48
N TYR A 384 19.74 5.57 -6.47
CA TYR A 384 20.88 4.66 -6.32
C TYR A 384 21.98 5.13 -5.35
N LEU A 385 21.93 6.38 -4.85
CA LEU A 385 22.84 6.93 -3.83
C LEU A 385 22.21 6.97 -2.44
N MET A 386 20.91 6.69 -2.31
CA MET A 386 20.26 6.59 -1.01
C MET A 386 20.78 5.37 -0.26
N LYS A 387 20.88 5.45 1.07
CA LYS A 387 21.37 4.33 1.90
C LYS A 387 20.24 3.58 2.59
N GLY A 388 20.35 2.26 2.55
CA GLY A 388 19.53 1.32 3.29
C GLY A 388 19.83 1.31 4.79
N GLU A 389 19.10 0.48 5.53
CA GLU A 389 19.26 0.31 6.98
C GLU A 389 20.58 -0.38 7.32
N ASP A 390 21.07 -1.19 6.39
CA ASP A 390 22.38 -1.84 6.36
C ASP A 390 23.52 -0.90 5.94
N GLY A 391 23.22 0.38 5.67
CA GLY A 391 24.17 1.38 5.19
C GLY A 391 24.59 1.20 3.73
N GLN A 392 24.06 0.19 3.02
CA GLN A 392 24.34 -0.08 1.61
C GLN A 392 23.55 0.86 0.71
N TYR A 393 24.04 1.11 -0.50
CA TYR A 393 23.29 1.91 -1.47
C TYR A 393 22.03 1.17 -1.97
N LEU A 394 20.96 1.93 -2.23
CA LEU A 394 19.70 1.43 -2.76
C LEU A 394 19.82 1.03 -4.23
N ARG A 395 20.43 -0.12 -4.44
CA ARG A 395 20.57 -0.82 -5.72
C ARG A 395 20.14 -2.27 -5.57
N GLY A 396 19.60 -2.85 -6.63
CA GLY A 396 19.03 -4.19 -6.55
C GLY A 396 18.61 -4.76 -7.90
N LYS A 397 17.98 -5.92 -7.86
CA LYS A 397 17.44 -6.63 -9.03
C LYS A 397 15.91 -6.61 -9.06
N PHE A 398 15.28 -6.90 -7.93
CA PHE A 398 13.84 -6.91 -7.77
C PHE A 398 13.39 -5.60 -7.16
N TYR A 399 12.28 -5.06 -7.65
CA TYR A 399 11.78 -3.77 -7.19
C TYR A 399 10.26 -3.67 -7.25
N GLN A 400 9.72 -2.76 -6.45
CA GLN A 400 8.29 -2.51 -6.38
C GLN A 400 8.06 -1.07 -5.95
N TRP A 401 7.02 -0.44 -6.49
CA TRP A 401 6.60 0.89 -6.07
C TRP A 401 5.16 0.85 -5.53
N ARG A 402 4.84 1.83 -4.69
CA ARG A 402 3.52 1.99 -4.11
C ARG A 402 3.14 3.46 -4.08
N ALA A 403 1.95 3.77 -4.59
CA ALA A 403 1.39 5.11 -4.57
C ALA A 403 0.23 5.18 -3.58
N HIS A 404 0.12 6.32 -2.91
CA HIS A 404 -0.92 6.64 -1.96
C HIS A 404 -1.58 7.94 -2.41
N LEU A 405 -2.87 7.85 -2.73
CA LEU A 405 -3.71 8.90 -3.26
C LEU A 405 -4.62 9.38 -2.13
N ILE A 406 -4.50 10.65 -1.78
CA ILE A 406 -5.15 11.23 -0.62
C ILE A 406 -6.13 12.29 -1.12
N VAL A 407 -7.44 12.02 -0.96
CA VAL A 407 -8.54 12.94 -1.36
C VAL A 407 -8.54 14.23 -0.52
N SER A 408 -9.44 15.16 -0.80
CA SER A 408 -9.64 16.36 0.03
C SER A 408 -10.28 16.00 1.37
N PRO A 409 -10.10 16.80 2.44
CA PRO A 409 -10.66 16.49 3.75
C PRO A 409 -12.19 16.27 3.71
N ASP A 410 -12.90 17.09 2.94
CA ASP A 410 -14.35 16.95 2.75
C ASP A 410 -14.78 15.77 1.86
N GLY A 411 -13.84 14.99 1.31
CA GLY A 411 -14.11 13.86 0.43
C GLY A 411 -14.61 14.22 -0.96
N THR A 412 -14.69 15.51 -1.30
CA THR A 412 -15.31 15.98 -2.56
C THR A 412 -14.37 15.96 -3.78
N ALA A 413 -13.06 15.94 -3.56
CA ALA A 413 -12.06 15.99 -4.63
C ALA A 413 -11.04 14.85 -4.50
N SER A 414 -10.76 14.17 -5.61
CA SER A 414 -9.82 13.04 -5.67
C SER A 414 -8.61 13.41 -6.52
N PRO A 415 -7.37 13.12 -6.07
CA PRO A 415 -6.21 13.32 -6.91
C PRO A 415 -6.18 12.27 -8.04
N GLU A 416 -5.58 12.64 -9.17
CA GLU A 416 -5.38 11.73 -10.30
C GLU A 416 -3.90 11.39 -10.46
N LEU A 417 -3.58 10.10 -10.53
CA LEU A 417 -2.23 9.61 -10.86
C LEU A 417 -2.17 9.10 -12.30
N MET A 418 -1.12 9.48 -13.03
CA MET A 418 -0.85 9.13 -14.42
C MET A 418 0.65 8.85 -14.64
N ASN A 419 0.97 8.10 -15.69
CA ASN A 419 2.33 7.99 -16.26
C ASN A 419 3.48 7.79 -15.25
N VAL A 420 3.38 6.79 -14.37
CA VAL A 420 4.52 6.41 -13.53
C VAL A 420 5.65 5.92 -14.44
N ARG A 421 6.85 6.46 -14.24
CA ARG A 421 8.01 6.18 -15.08
C ARG A 421 9.31 6.21 -14.28
N MET A 422 10.30 5.50 -14.78
CA MET A 422 11.57 5.28 -14.10
C MET A 422 12.71 5.22 -15.11
N ASP A 423 13.79 5.96 -14.85
CA ASP A 423 15.05 5.83 -15.58
C ASP A 423 16.04 5.07 -14.70
N ILE A 424 16.71 4.08 -15.30
CA ILE A 424 17.65 3.20 -14.60
C ILE A 424 19.04 3.29 -15.18
N LYS A 425 20.02 2.94 -14.35
CA LYS A 425 21.39 2.64 -14.76
C LYS A 425 21.67 1.18 -14.44
N LEU A 426 21.88 0.40 -15.50
CA LEU A 426 22.30 -0.99 -15.38
C LEU A 426 23.74 -1.06 -14.84
N ASP A 427 23.96 -2.02 -13.95
CA ASP A 427 25.29 -2.40 -13.48
C ASP A 427 25.74 -3.60 -14.33
N MET A 428 26.70 -3.38 -15.22
CA MET A 428 27.14 -4.38 -16.17
C MET A 428 28.35 -5.13 -15.59
N PRO A 429 28.47 -6.45 -15.80
CA PRO A 429 29.69 -7.16 -15.44
C PRO A 429 30.92 -6.52 -16.10
N PRO A 430 32.10 -6.61 -15.47
CA PRO A 430 33.31 -6.10 -16.07
C PRO A 430 33.57 -6.68 -17.46
N THR A 431 34.28 -5.91 -18.28
CA THR A 431 34.83 -6.32 -19.55
C THR A 431 35.70 -7.57 -19.37
N ILE A 432 35.48 -8.55 -20.24
CA ILE A 432 36.27 -9.79 -20.26
C ILE A 432 37.77 -9.44 -20.39
N PRO A 433 38.65 -9.96 -19.52
CA PRO A 433 40.09 -9.75 -19.62
C PRO A 433 40.64 -10.10 -21.00
N GLN A 434 41.46 -9.20 -21.55
CA GLN A 434 42.00 -9.32 -22.91
C GLN A 434 43.51 -9.55 -22.90
N LEU A 435 44.02 -10.10 -24.02
CA LEU A 435 45.45 -10.35 -24.23
C LEU A 435 46.07 -11.24 -23.15
N LEU A 436 45.33 -12.25 -22.68
CA LEU A 436 45.90 -13.30 -21.84
C LEU A 436 46.95 -14.05 -22.66
N GLN A 437 48.16 -14.17 -22.12
CA GLN A 437 49.25 -14.93 -22.73
C GLN A 437 50.21 -15.47 -21.68
N VAL A 438 50.91 -16.53 -22.06
CA VAL A 438 52.03 -17.09 -21.28
C VAL A 438 53.28 -16.28 -21.63
N VAL A 439 54.00 -15.82 -20.60
CA VAL A 439 55.20 -14.98 -20.75
C VAL A 439 56.46 -15.78 -20.56
N GLU A 440 56.45 -16.65 -19.55
CA GLU A 440 57.62 -17.40 -19.11
C GLU A 440 57.16 -18.70 -18.43
N THR A 441 57.96 -19.75 -18.56
CA THR A 441 57.71 -21.04 -17.90
C THR A 441 59.01 -21.48 -17.23
N ARG A 442 58.94 -21.95 -15.98
CA ARG A 442 60.08 -22.38 -15.14
C ARG A 442 59.76 -23.71 -14.46
N ASP A 443 60.74 -24.27 -13.77
CA ASP A 443 60.52 -25.46 -12.94
C ASP A 443 59.34 -25.24 -11.98
N ARG A 444 58.27 -26.01 -12.17
CA ARG A 444 57.00 -25.97 -11.44
C ARG A 444 56.36 -24.59 -11.32
N SER A 445 56.59 -23.70 -12.27
CA SER A 445 56.05 -22.34 -12.29
C SER A 445 55.67 -21.91 -13.72
N ILE A 446 54.53 -21.23 -13.85
CA ILE A 446 54.08 -20.64 -15.12
C ILE A 446 53.75 -19.17 -14.87
N LYS A 447 54.34 -18.28 -15.66
CA LYS A 447 54.05 -16.85 -15.64
C LYS A 447 53.10 -16.48 -16.76
N ILE A 448 51.94 -15.95 -16.40
CA ILE A 448 50.94 -15.43 -17.33
C ILE A 448 50.82 -13.92 -17.22
N LYS A 449 50.36 -13.27 -18.29
CA LYS A 449 49.98 -11.86 -18.26
C LYS A 449 48.72 -11.58 -19.03
N TRP A 450 48.01 -10.53 -18.63
CA TRP A 450 46.85 -10.00 -19.36
C TRP A 450 46.82 -8.46 -19.24
N LYS A 451 46.09 -7.82 -20.16
CA LYS A 451 45.92 -6.36 -20.15
C LYS A 451 45.02 -5.95 -18.98
N LYS A 452 45.37 -4.87 -18.28
CA LYS A 452 44.51 -4.30 -17.23
C LYS A 452 43.15 -3.90 -17.80
N ASN A 453 42.09 -4.29 -17.10
CA ASN A 453 40.74 -3.82 -17.29
C ASN A 453 40.62 -2.36 -16.78
N THR A 454 39.87 -1.54 -17.51
CA THR A 454 39.65 -0.11 -17.27
C THR A 454 38.25 0.21 -16.72
N ASP A 455 37.44 -0.79 -16.39
CA ASP A 455 36.15 -0.59 -15.73
C ASP A 455 36.31 0.16 -14.41
N PHE A 456 35.41 1.11 -14.17
CA PHE A 456 35.54 2.11 -13.10
C PHE A 456 35.37 1.51 -11.69
N ASP A 457 34.68 0.38 -11.60
CA ASP A 457 34.32 -0.33 -10.37
C ASP A 457 34.94 -1.72 -10.28
N LEU A 458 35.97 -2.02 -11.09
CA LEU A 458 36.75 -3.24 -11.01
C LEU A 458 37.30 -3.46 -9.59
N ALA A 459 36.97 -4.60 -8.98
CA ALA A 459 37.57 -5.01 -7.71
C ALA A 459 38.80 -5.90 -7.92
N GLY A 460 38.74 -6.86 -8.86
CA GLY A 460 39.85 -7.77 -9.08
C GLY A 460 39.65 -8.77 -10.22
N TYR A 461 40.50 -9.79 -10.23
CA TYR A 461 40.54 -10.86 -11.21
C TYR A 461 40.55 -12.22 -10.53
N ARG A 462 40.08 -13.24 -11.26
CA ARG A 462 40.26 -14.64 -10.87
C ARG A 462 40.91 -15.39 -12.02
N ILE A 463 41.92 -16.19 -11.71
CA ILE A 463 42.60 -17.06 -12.66
C ILE A 463 42.03 -18.46 -12.48
N TYR A 464 41.41 -18.97 -13.52
CA TYR A 464 40.89 -20.32 -13.60
C TYR A 464 41.95 -21.20 -14.26
N TYR A 465 42.28 -22.33 -13.65
CA TYR A 465 43.25 -23.25 -14.23
C TYR A 465 42.87 -24.71 -14.05
N GLY A 466 43.30 -25.57 -14.97
CA GLY A 466 42.98 -26.99 -14.97
C GLY A 466 43.80 -27.77 -15.99
N VAL A 467 43.63 -29.08 -16.01
CA VAL A 467 44.38 -29.98 -16.92
C VAL A 467 43.63 -30.25 -18.24
N ARG A 468 42.44 -29.68 -18.40
CA ARG A 468 41.59 -29.84 -19.59
C ARG A 468 41.06 -28.48 -20.02
N GLU A 469 40.99 -28.26 -21.33
CA GLU A 469 40.45 -27.02 -21.88
C GLU A 469 38.97 -26.84 -21.47
N GLY A 470 38.62 -25.65 -20.99
CA GLY A 470 37.26 -25.33 -20.52
C GLY A 470 36.82 -26.03 -19.23
N GLN A 471 37.64 -26.89 -18.64
CA GLN A 471 37.39 -27.52 -17.33
C GLN A 471 38.47 -27.07 -16.35
N TYR A 472 38.08 -26.21 -15.42
CA TYR A 472 39.00 -25.62 -14.46
C TYR A 472 38.83 -26.25 -13.09
N ASP A 473 39.94 -26.76 -12.58
CA ASP A 473 40.04 -27.55 -11.36
C ASP A 473 40.44 -26.71 -10.14
N GLY A 474 40.92 -25.49 -10.38
CA GLY A 474 41.31 -24.52 -9.35
C GLY A 474 41.06 -23.07 -9.78
N ILE A 475 40.86 -22.21 -8.78
CA ILE A 475 40.63 -20.77 -8.95
C ILE A 475 41.62 -20.03 -8.05
N ILE A 476 42.46 -19.20 -8.64
CA ILE A 476 43.43 -18.36 -7.94
C ILE A 476 42.88 -16.93 -7.92
N SER A 477 42.66 -16.41 -6.71
CA SER A 477 42.09 -15.08 -6.47
C SER A 477 42.96 -14.21 -5.57
N THR A 478 43.90 -14.83 -4.83
CA THR A 478 44.88 -14.13 -4.01
C THR A 478 46.30 -14.58 -4.30
N ILE A 479 47.25 -13.69 -4.07
CA ILE A 479 48.69 -13.95 -4.14
C ILE A 479 49.34 -13.29 -2.93
N LYS A 480 50.06 -14.06 -2.13
CA LYS A 480 50.73 -13.59 -0.91
C LYS A 480 49.74 -12.86 0.02
N GLY A 481 48.51 -13.39 0.11
CA GLY A 481 47.43 -12.85 0.93
C GLY A 481 46.76 -11.58 0.40
N LYS A 482 47.06 -11.14 -0.84
CA LYS A 482 46.44 -9.97 -1.47
C LYS A 482 45.58 -10.37 -2.67
N GLU A 483 44.43 -9.74 -2.85
CA GLU A 483 43.58 -9.93 -4.03
C GLU A 483 44.29 -9.52 -5.32
N ILE A 484 44.02 -10.27 -6.39
CA ILE A 484 44.55 -9.95 -7.72
C ILE A 484 43.77 -8.78 -8.29
N ASN A 485 44.38 -7.60 -8.37
CA ASN A 485 43.74 -6.42 -8.95
C ASN A 485 44.75 -5.49 -9.64
N ASN A 486 44.26 -4.36 -10.17
CA ASN A 486 45.07 -3.42 -10.94
C ASN A 486 46.24 -2.79 -10.16
N SER A 487 46.19 -2.80 -8.82
CA SER A 487 47.25 -2.23 -7.97
C SER A 487 48.51 -3.09 -7.91
N LEU A 488 48.44 -4.37 -8.31
CA LEU A 488 49.58 -5.28 -8.26
C LEU A 488 50.69 -4.99 -9.29
N SER A 489 50.43 -4.12 -10.28
CA SER A 489 51.39 -3.80 -11.33
C SER A 489 51.46 -2.29 -11.56
N GLY A 490 52.66 -1.77 -11.83
CA GLY A 490 52.85 -0.40 -12.31
C GLY A 490 52.68 -0.25 -13.83
N SER A 491 52.56 -1.36 -14.58
CA SER A 491 52.44 -1.36 -16.04
C SER A 491 50.97 -1.43 -16.51
N ASN A 492 50.74 -1.44 -17.82
CA ASN A 492 49.42 -1.67 -18.43
C ASN A 492 48.97 -3.14 -18.40
N PHE A 493 49.83 -4.04 -17.90
CA PHE A 493 49.57 -5.47 -17.82
C PHE A 493 49.65 -5.95 -16.37
N ILE A 494 48.84 -6.95 -16.04
CA ILE A 494 49.01 -7.74 -14.81
C ILE A 494 49.84 -8.96 -15.19
N GLU A 495 50.90 -9.22 -14.43
CA GLU A 495 51.75 -10.40 -14.61
C GLU A 495 51.77 -11.19 -13.31
N ILE A 496 51.38 -12.46 -13.40
CA ILE A 496 51.32 -13.37 -12.25
C ILE A 496 52.16 -14.60 -12.57
N GLU A 497 53.12 -14.88 -11.68
CA GLU A 497 53.82 -16.16 -11.63
C GLU A 497 53.00 -17.12 -10.75
N ILE A 498 52.58 -18.25 -11.31
CA ILE A 498 51.76 -19.27 -10.64
C ILE A 498 52.66 -20.45 -10.33
N ASP A 499 52.85 -20.73 -9.03
CA ASP A 499 53.59 -21.86 -8.50
C ASP A 499 52.73 -22.66 -7.50
N ASN A 500 53.30 -23.71 -6.92
CA ASN A 500 52.60 -24.56 -5.97
C ASN A 500 52.29 -23.87 -4.63
N ASP A 501 53.08 -22.87 -4.23
CA ASP A 501 52.84 -22.12 -2.99
C ASP A 501 51.56 -21.27 -3.11
N ILE A 502 51.37 -20.61 -4.26
CA ILE A 502 50.13 -19.85 -4.56
C ILE A 502 48.92 -20.78 -4.68
N ILE A 503 49.11 -21.97 -5.26
CA ILE A 503 48.05 -22.98 -5.34
C ILE A 503 47.62 -23.44 -3.96
N ASP A 504 48.57 -23.76 -3.08
CA ASP A 504 48.27 -24.17 -1.71
C ASP A 504 47.64 -23.04 -0.90
N GLU A 505 48.06 -21.78 -1.09
CA GLU A 505 47.41 -20.59 -0.52
C GLU A 505 45.90 -20.56 -0.85
N ASN A 506 45.55 -20.64 -2.14
CA ASN A 506 44.16 -20.53 -2.58
C ASN A 506 43.34 -21.78 -2.24
N LYS A 507 43.96 -22.97 -2.29
CA LYS A 507 43.35 -24.22 -1.83
C LYS A 507 42.96 -24.16 -0.36
N ASN A 508 43.83 -23.63 0.49
CA ASN A 508 43.55 -23.45 1.92
C ASN A 508 42.46 -22.38 2.16
N GLY A 509 42.33 -21.41 1.24
CA GLY A 509 41.27 -20.41 1.24
C GLY A 509 39.89 -20.92 0.78
N ASP A 510 39.82 -22.03 0.02
CA ASP A 510 38.56 -22.61 -0.45
C ASP A 510 37.77 -23.28 0.69
N ARG A 511 36.86 -22.48 1.29
CA ARG A 511 35.97 -22.95 2.36
C ARG A 511 34.99 -24.03 1.90
N ARG A 512 34.62 -24.07 0.61
CA ARG A 512 33.62 -25.01 0.09
C ARG A 512 34.23 -26.37 -0.25
N ARG A 513 35.55 -26.42 -0.49
CA ARG A 513 36.31 -27.63 -0.85
C ARG A 513 35.72 -28.36 -2.05
N LEU A 514 35.22 -27.58 -3.02
CA LEU A 514 34.61 -28.12 -4.25
C LEU A 514 35.63 -28.27 -5.38
N LEU A 515 36.75 -27.53 -5.29
CA LEU A 515 37.83 -27.52 -6.27
C LEU A 515 38.95 -28.46 -5.81
N THR A 516 39.69 -29.03 -6.77
CA THR A 516 40.75 -30.00 -6.48
C THR A 516 42.13 -29.37 -6.38
N TYR A 517 42.34 -28.21 -7.02
CA TYR A 517 43.60 -27.48 -7.05
C TYR A 517 44.79 -28.37 -7.46
N PRO A 518 44.88 -28.77 -8.74
CA PRO A 518 45.96 -29.63 -9.20
C PRO A 518 47.30 -28.92 -9.01
N VAL A 519 48.23 -29.62 -8.36
CA VAL A 519 49.62 -29.18 -8.19
C VAL A 519 50.27 -29.05 -9.57
N ILE A 520 51.00 -27.96 -9.80
CA ILE A 520 51.78 -27.73 -11.01
C ILE A 520 52.97 -28.69 -11.08
N ARG A 521 53.02 -29.44 -12.17
CA ARG A 521 54.09 -30.38 -12.55
C ARG A 521 54.61 -30.07 -13.94
N ASN A 522 55.91 -30.26 -14.15
CA ASN A 522 56.62 -29.91 -15.38
C ASN A 522 56.05 -30.62 -16.61
N SER A 523 55.72 -31.91 -16.48
CA SER A 523 55.26 -32.74 -17.59
C SER A 523 53.78 -32.58 -17.96
N VAL A 524 53.03 -31.79 -17.20
CA VAL A 524 51.58 -31.64 -17.36
C VAL A 524 51.26 -30.36 -18.11
N LEU A 525 50.34 -30.44 -19.08
CA LEU A 525 49.79 -29.29 -19.78
C LEU A 525 48.63 -28.71 -18.96
N TYR A 526 48.70 -27.42 -18.67
CA TYR A 526 47.65 -26.69 -17.97
C TYR A 526 47.01 -25.67 -18.90
N PHE A 527 45.71 -25.47 -18.72
CA PHE A 527 44.92 -24.45 -19.39
C PHE A 527 44.57 -23.37 -18.37
N PHE A 528 44.65 -22.10 -18.78
CA PHE A 528 44.40 -20.93 -17.95
C PHE A 528 43.39 -20.02 -18.64
N ALA A 529 42.44 -19.49 -17.87
CA ALA A 529 41.61 -18.37 -18.28
C ALA A 529 41.49 -17.36 -17.13
N VAL A 530 41.16 -16.12 -17.45
CA VAL A 530 41.03 -15.06 -16.45
C VAL A 530 39.65 -14.41 -16.59
N SER A 531 38.98 -14.18 -15.46
CA SER A 531 37.80 -13.32 -15.36
C SER A 531 38.15 -12.04 -14.59
N ALA A 532 37.30 -11.03 -14.72
CA ALA A 532 37.31 -9.83 -13.89
C ALA A 532 35.99 -9.76 -13.09
N TYR A 533 36.06 -9.29 -11.85
CA TYR A 533 34.87 -9.05 -11.02
C TYR A 533 34.84 -7.62 -10.47
N ASP A 534 33.63 -7.08 -10.33
CA ASP A 534 33.42 -5.71 -9.86
C ASP A 534 33.38 -5.61 -8.32
N SER A 535 33.27 -4.39 -7.83
CA SER A 535 33.19 -4.07 -6.41
C SER A 535 31.77 -4.18 -5.84
N TYR A 536 30.75 -4.45 -6.66
CA TYR A 536 29.38 -4.57 -6.19
C TYR A 536 29.22 -5.87 -5.39
N LYS A 537 29.08 -5.75 -4.06
CA LYS A 537 28.91 -6.87 -3.12
C LYS A 537 29.87 -8.05 -3.39
N ALA A 538 31.14 -7.73 -3.58
CA ALA A 538 32.19 -8.71 -3.87
C ALA A 538 32.15 -9.92 -2.91
N GLY A 539 32.28 -11.12 -3.47
CA GLY A 539 32.24 -12.39 -2.71
C GLY A 539 30.83 -12.89 -2.36
N THR A 540 29.78 -12.19 -2.74
CA THR A 540 28.38 -12.66 -2.62
C THR A 540 27.86 -13.23 -3.94
N PRO A 541 26.73 -13.97 -3.95
CA PRO A 541 26.07 -14.42 -5.18
C PRO A 541 25.56 -13.28 -6.09
N HIS A 542 25.59 -12.03 -5.63
CA HIS A 542 25.12 -10.85 -6.36
C HIS A 542 26.25 -10.07 -7.03
N ASN A 543 27.51 -10.46 -6.82
CA ASN A 543 28.65 -9.83 -7.46
C ASN A 543 28.67 -10.14 -8.96
N HIS A 544 29.06 -9.17 -9.78
CA HIS A 544 29.19 -9.42 -11.21
C HIS A 544 30.60 -9.85 -11.56
N GLU A 545 30.66 -10.90 -12.37
CA GLU A 545 31.89 -11.45 -12.91
C GLU A 545 31.76 -11.54 -14.43
N SER A 546 32.81 -11.14 -15.13
CA SER A 546 32.89 -11.22 -16.58
C SER A 546 32.83 -12.67 -17.06
N GLY A 547 32.60 -12.86 -18.36
CA GLY A 547 32.99 -14.11 -19.01
C GLY A 547 34.49 -14.40 -18.86
N LEU A 548 34.88 -15.65 -19.09
CA LEU A 548 36.29 -16.04 -19.12
C LEU A 548 36.97 -15.48 -20.38
N SER A 549 38.23 -15.07 -20.24
CA SER A 549 39.09 -14.76 -21.37
C SER A 549 39.25 -15.98 -22.30
N LEU A 550 39.71 -15.74 -23.52
CA LEU A 550 40.21 -16.84 -24.36
C LEU A 550 41.28 -17.62 -23.59
N PRO A 551 41.19 -18.96 -23.51
CA PRO A 551 42.11 -19.75 -22.72
C PRO A 551 43.50 -19.81 -23.36
N VAL A 552 44.53 -19.92 -22.53
CA VAL A 552 45.90 -20.19 -22.96
C VAL A 552 46.40 -21.45 -22.30
N SER A 553 47.35 -22.14 -22.92
CA SER A 553 47.92 -23.38 -22.37
C SER A 553 49.43 -23.30 -22.22
N ALA A 554 49.97 -23.88 -21.15
CA ALA A 554 51.41 -23.95 -20.91
C ALA A 554 51.82 -25.22 -20.15
N ARG A 555 53.08 -25.63 -20.37
CA ARG A 555 53.80 -26.58 -19.51
C ARG A 555 54.90 -25.80 -18.75
N PRO A 556 55.11 -26.01 -17.44
CA PRO A 556 56.10 -25.26 -16.67
C PRO A 556 57.54 -25.47 -17.17
N PHE A 557 57.92 -26.71 -17.45
CA PHE A 557 59.25 -27.02 -17.98
C PHE A 557 59.20 -28.35 -18.74
N ALA A 558 59.86 -28.44 -19.90
CA ALA A 558 59.80 -29.64 -20.74
C ALA A 558 60.73 -30.79 -20.26
N GLY A 559 61.50 -30.60 -19.19
CA GLY A 559 62.42 -31.61 -18.65
C GLY A 559 61.81 -32.52 -17.59
N SER A 560 62.53 -33.62 -17.29
CA SER A 560 62.13 -34.60 -16.29
C SER A 560 62.12 -34.01 -14.88
N GLU A 561 61.13 -34.37 -14.05
CA GLU A 561 61.14 -34.09 -12.60
C GLU A 561 62.01 -35.05 -11.81
N ILE A 562 62.53 -36.10 -12.47
CA ILE A 562 63.48 -37.04 -11.88
C ILE A 562 64.84 -36.36 -11.89
N LYS A 563 65.37 -36.08 -10.69
CA LYS A 563 66.74 -35.59 -10.51
C LYS A 563 67.78 -36.64 -10.90
#